data_AF-I8RG33-F1
#
_entry.id   AF-I8RG33-F1
#
_cell.length_a   1.000
_cell.length_b   1.000
_cell.length_c   1.000
_cell.angle_alpha   90.00
_cell.angle_beta   90.00
_cell.angle_gamma   90.00
#
_symmetry.space_group_name_H-M   'P 1'
#
loop_
_entity.id
_entity.type
_entity.pdbx_description
1 polymer ?
#
loop_
_entity_poly.entity_id
_entity_poly.type
_entity_poly.pdbx_seq_one_letter_code
_entity_poly.pdbx_strand_id
1 'polypeptide(L)'
;MAGIAHELRTPLTILKANLEGIADGVITPNVEQMSSLTEEVDRLTKLVGELRDLSLLEAGQLQAEFALLDIAQLLREIVGKSKPLASEK
;
A
#
# COMPACT_ATOMS: atom_id res chain seq x y z
N MET A 1 7.50 0.66 17.54
CA MET A 1 6.96 -0.67 17.16
C MET A 1 5.53 -0.94 17.64
N ALA A 2 5.16 -0.65 18.90
CA ALA A 2 3.80 -0.95 19.40
C ALA A 2 2.65 -0.24 18.65
N GLY A 3 2.87 0.99 18.17
CA GLY A 3 1.89 1.72 17.34
C GLY A 3 1.61 1.02 16.01
N ILE A 4 2.65 0.59 15.29
CA ILE A 4 2.49 -0.02 13.97
C ILE A 4 1.91 -1.44 14.06
N ALA A 5 2.28 -2.19 15.11
CA ALA A 5 1.62 -3.47 15.39
C ALA A 5 0.12 -3.29 15.70
N HIS A 6 -0.28 -2.14 16.26
CA HIS A 6 -1.68 -1.80 16.47
C HIS A 6 -2.38 -1.38 15.17
N GLU A 7 -1.70 -0.58 14.34
CA GLU A 7 -2.17 -0.16 13.01
C GLU A 7 -2.38 -1.32 12.05
N LEU A 8 -1.61 -2.41 12.16
CA LEU A 8 -1.82 -3.64 11.37
C LEU A 8 -2.96 -4.51 11.91
N ARG A 9 -3.20 -4.52 13.22
CA ARG A 9 -4.12 -5.48 13.85
C ARG A 9 -5.57 -5.18 13.49
N THR A 10 -5.97 -3.91 13.50
CA THR A 10 -7.33 -3.47 13.18
C THR A 10 -7.76 -3.83 11.75
N PRO A 11 -7.02 -3.43 10.70
CA PRO A 11 -7.38 -3.76 9.32
C PRO A 11 -7.33 -5.26 9.03
N LEU A 12 -6.37 -5.99 9.60
CA LEU A 12 -6.32 -7.45 9.46
C LEU A 12 -7.54 -8.14 10.09
N THR A 13 -8.01 -7.63 11.23
CA THR A 13 -9.22 -8.15 11.90
C THR A 13 -10.46 -7.90 11.05
N ILE A 14 -10.58 -6.71 10.46
CA ILE A 14 -11.69 -6.34 9.57
C ILE A 14 -11.67 -7.20 8.30
N LEU A 15 -10.49 -7.36 7.68
CA LEU A 15 -10.32 -8.19 6.48
C LEU A 15 -10.75 -9.63 6.77
N LYS A 16 -10.29 -10.20 7.89
CA LYS A 16 -10.66 -11.54 8.32
C LYS A 16 -12.16 -11.70 8.55
N ALA A 17 -12.79 -10.78 9.28
CA ALA A 17 -14.22 -10.83 9.56
C ALA A 17 -15.08 -10.76 8.28
N ASN A 18 -14.67 -9.94 7.30
CA ASN A 18 -15.35 -9.88 6.01
C ASN A 18 -15.21 -11.19 5.23
N LEU A 19 -14.01 -11.76 5.18
CA LEU A 19 -13.77 -13.04 4.50
C LEU A 19 -14.53 -14.20 5.16
N GLU A 20 -14.60 -14.23 6.50
CA GLU A 20 -15.41 -15.18 7.26
C GLU A 20 -16.90 -15.02 6.95
N GLY A 21 -17.42 -13.80 6.96
CA GLY A 21 -18.82 -13.53 6.61
C GLY A 21 -19.18 -13.92 5.17
N ILE A 22 -18.25 -13.79 4.22
CA ILE A 22 -18.41 -14.26 2.83
C ILE A 22 -18.42 -15.80 2.79
N ALA A 23 -17.47 -16.44 3.49
CA ALA A 23 -17.35 -17.90 3.52
C ALA A 23 -18.58 -18.57 4.17
N ASP A 24 -19.13 -17.95 5.21
CA ASP A 24 -20.33 -18.40 5.92
C ASP A 24 -21.64 -18.07 5.15
N GLY A 25 -21.55 -17.37 4.02
CA GLY A 25 -22.69 -16.95 3.20
C GLY A 25 -23.55 -15.84 3.82
N VAL A 26 -23.11 -15.25 4.93
CA VAL A 26 -23.75 -14.11 5.60
C VAL A 26 -23.59 -12.82 4.78
N ILE A 27 -22.46 -12.69 4.08
CA ILE A 27 -22.15 -11.59 3.17
C ILE A 27 -22.18 -12.12 1.74
N THR A 28 -22.98 -11.50 0.87
CA THR A 28 -22.91 -11.75 -0.57
C THR A 28 -21.88 -10.79 -1.18
N PRO A 29 -20.72 -11.28 -1.67
CA PRO A 29 -19.68 -10.41 -2.19
C PRO A 29 -20.13 -9.76 -3.51
N ASN A 30 -19.89 -8.46 -3.64
CA ASN A 30 -19.99 -7.76 -4.91
C ASN A 30 -18.61 -7.25 -5.36
N VAL A 31 -18.54 -6.72 -6.58
CA VAL A 31 -17.28 -6.24 -7.18
C VAL A 31 -16.63 -5.13 -6.35
N GLU A 32 -17.43 -4.22 -5.80
CA GLU A 32 -16.97 -3.10 -4.99
C GLU A 32 -16.36 -3.56 -3.65
N GLN A 33 -16.98 -4.54 -2.99
CA GLN A 33 -16.46 -5.16 -1.77
C GLN A 33 -15.17 -5.93 -2.04
N MET A 34 -15.11 -6.70 -3.12
CA MET A 34 -13.89 -7.41 -3.50
C MET A 34 -12.75 -6.45 -3.84
N SER A 35 -13.06 -5.32 -4.51
CA SER A 35 -12.10 -4.24 -4.74
C SER A 35 -11.61 -3.65 -3.42
N SER A 36 -12.52 -3.33 -2.50
CA SER A 36 -12.19 -2.78 -1.18
C SER A 36 -11.28 -3.70 -0.35
N LEU A 37 -11.55 -5.02 -0.36
CA LEU A 37 -10.71 -6.02 0.30
C LEU A 37 -9.31 -6.09 -0.35
N THR A 38 -9.24 -5.98 -1.67
CA THR A 38 -7.96 -5.98 -2.41
C THR A 38 -7.14 -4.75 -2.07
N GLU A 39 -7.76 -3.56 -2.06
CA GLU A 39 -7.09 -2.32 -1.67
C GLU A 39 -6.57 -2.37 -0.22
N GLU A 40 -7.30 -3.04 0.68
CA GLU A 40 -6.85 -3.22 2.05
C GLU A 40 -5.62 -4.12 2.16
N VAL A 41 -5.56 -5.20 1.37
CA VAL A 41 -4.38 -6.04 1.25
C VAL A 41 -3.18 -5.26 0.69
N ASP A 42 -3.40 -4.40 -0.31
CA ASP A 42 -2.35 -3.55 -0.88
C ASP A 42 -1.82 -2.53 0.14
N ARG A 43 -2.72 -1.90 0.91
CA ARG A 43 -2.36 -1.00 2.01
C ARG A 43 -1.51 -1.69 3.07
N LEU A 44 -1.91 -2.90 3.49
CA LEU A 44 -1.14 -3.70 4.46
C LEU A 44 0.23 -4.11 3.91
N THR A 45 0.30 -4.51 2.65
CA THR A 45 1.55 -4.87 1.98
C THR A 45 2.51 -3.70 1.95
N LYS A 46 2.03 -2.50 1.63
CA LYS A 46 2.83 -1.27 1.66
C LYS A 46 3.36 -0.97 3.07
N LEU A 47 2.51 -1.03 4.10
CA LEU A 47 2.90 -0.75 5.48
C LEU A 47 3.97 -1.74 5.99
N VAL A 48 3.87 -3.01 5.61
CA VAL A 48 4.91 -4.02 5.89
C VAL A 48 6.23 -3.68 5.19
N GLY A 49 6.17 -3.20 3.95
CA GLY A 49 7.34 -2.71 3.21
C GLY A 49 8.01 -1.53 3.92
N GLU A 50 7.23 -0.53 4.32
CA GLU A 50 7.73 0.65 5.04
C GLU A 50 8.36 0.28 6.39
N LEU A 51 7.79 -0.69 7.11
CA LEU A 51 8.37 -1.25 8.33
C LEU A 51 9.72 -1.91 8.10
N ARG A 52 9.85 -2.67 7.00
CA ARG A 52 11.11 -3.31 6.62
C ARG A 52 12.16 -2.25 6.30
N ASP A 53 11.81 -1.23 5.53
CA ASP A 53 12.71 -0.15 5.17
C ASP A 53 13.17 0.65 6.40
N LEU A 54 12.24 0.95 7.32
CA LEU A 54 12.57 1.56 8.61
C LEU A 54 13.52 0.69 9.44
N SER A 55 13.27 -0.63 9.48
CA SER A 55 14.14 -1.57 10.21
C SER A 55 15.55 -1.62 9.62
N LEU A 56 15.68 -1.60 8.29
CA LEU A 56 16.97 -1.53 7.60
C LEU A 56 17.67 -0.20 7.86
N LEU A 57 16.91 0.90 7.89
CA LEU A 57 17.43 2.22 8.20
C LEU A 57 17.98 2.30 9.63
N GLU A 58 17.20 1.83 10.62
CA GLU A 58 17.61 1.79 12.04
C GLU A 58 18.84 0.89 12.26
N ALA A 59 18.97 -0.19 11.48
CA ALA A 59 20.14 -1.08 11.51
C ALA A 59 21.37 -0.49 10.78
N GLY A 60 21.26 0.68 10.14
CA GLY A 60 22.32 1.27 9.30
C GLY A 60 22.61 0.45 8.04
N GLN A 61 21.69 -0.42 7.63
CA GLN A 61 21.83 -1.33 6.48
C GLN A 61 21.19 -0.79 5.20
N LEU A 62 20.46 0.32 5.28
CA LEU A 62 19.96 1.02 4.11
C LEU A 62 21.12 1.80 3.46
N GLN A 63 21.72 1.24 2.41
CA GLN A 63 22.75 1.94 1.65
C GLN A 63 22.09 2.89 0.64
N ALA A 64 22.30 4.19 0.82
CA ALA A 64 21.88 5.19 -0.15
C ALA A 64 22.85 5.18 -1.34
N GLU A 65 22.31 4.92 -2.54
CA GLU A 65 23.07 5.10 -3.78
C GLU A 65 22.89 6.54 -4.28
N PHE A 66 23.99 7.29 -4.31
CA PHE A 66 24.01 8.62 -4.91
C PHE A 66 24.41 8.51 -6.37
N ALA A 67 23.55 8.99 -7.26
CA ALA A 67 23.80 9.03 -8.70
C ALA A 67 23.46 10.41 -9.26
N LEU A 68 24.12 10.79 -10.36
CA LEU A 68 23.70 11.96 -11.14
C LEU A 68 22.30 11.73 -11.69
N LEU A 69 21.39 12.65 -11.41
CA LEU A 69 19.98 12.57 -11.78
C LEU A 69 19.63 13.75 -12.68
N ASP A 70 19.14 13.47 -13.89
CA ASP A 70 18.52 14.49 -14.75
C ASP A 70 17.12 14.82 -14.22
N ILE A 71 17.04 15.92 -13.46
CA ILE A 71 15.78 16.41 -12.89
C ILE A 71 14.76 16.73 -13.98
N ALA A 72 15.20 17.23 -15.15
CA ALA A 72 14.29 17.56 -16.24
C ALA A 72 13.68 16.29 -16.85
N GLN A 73 14.44 15.20 -16.96
CA GLN A 73 13.92 13.90 -17.38
C GLN A 73 12.92 13.35 -16.36
N LEU A 74 13.28 13.33 -15.08
CA LEU A 74 12.40 12.83 -14.02
C LEU A 74 11.05 13.58 -14.00
N LEU A 75 11.08 14.90 -14.13
CA LEU A 75 9.86 15.71 -14.19
C LEU A 75 8.99 15.37 -15.41
N ARG A 76 9.61 15.15 -16.58
CA ARG A 76 8.87 14.71 -17.79
C ARG A 76 8.19 13.36 -17.58
N GLU A 77 8.88 12.42 -16.94
CA GLU A 77 8.32 11.09 -16.64
C GLU A 77 7.15 11.17 -15.65
N ILE A 78 7.29 11.96 -14.58
CA ILE A 78 6.22 12.17 -13.60
C ILE A 78 4.99 12.79 -14.27
N VAL A 79 5.18 13.89 -15.01
CA VAL A 79 4.09 14.58 -15.72
C VAL A 79 3.44 13.68 -16.78
N GLY A 80 4.25 12.87 -17.48
CA GLY A 80 3.75 11.88 -18.44
C GLY A 80 2.85 10.82 -17.79
N LYS A 81 3.21 10.34 -16.60
CA LYS A 81 2.41 9.40 -15.82
C LYS A 81 1.12 10.01 -15.24
N SER A 82 1.09 11.33 -15.03
CA SER A 82 -0.10 12.05 -14.51
C SER A 82 -1.09 12.49 -15.59
N LYS A 83 -0.70 12.53 -16.88
CA LYS A 83 -1.58 12.93 -18.00
C LYS A 83 -2.88 12.12 -18.16
N PRO A 84 -2.92 10.80 -17.88
CA PRO A 84 -4.18 10.04 -17.91
C PRO A 84 -5.21 10.55 -16.89
N LEU A 85 -4.79 11.04 -15.72
CA LEU A 85 -5.70 11.59 -14.70
C LEU A 85 -6.19 13.02 -14.98
N ALA A 86 -5.40 13.81 -15.71
CA ALA A 86 -5.72 15.21 -16.00
C ALA A 86 -6.66 15.36 -17.20
N SER A 87 -6.80 14.32 -18.03
CA SER A 87 -7.66 14.32 -19.23
C SER A 87 -9.09 13.86 -18.93
N GLU A 88 -9.41 13.57 -17.66
CA GLU A 88 -10.72 13.10 -17.18
C GLU A 88 -11.52 14.20 -16.43
N LYS A 89 -11.11 15.47 -16.54
CA LYS A 89 -11.88 16.64 -16.11
C LYS A 89 -12.17 17.56 -17.29
#